data_AF-A0A1I6ECD3-F1
#
_entry.id   AF-A0A1I6ECD3-F1
#
_cell.length_a   1.000
_cell.length_b   1.000
_cell.length_c   1.000
_cell.angle_alpha   90.00
_cell.angle_beta   90.00
_cell.angle_gamma   90.00
#
_symmetry.space_group_name_H-M   'P 1'
#
loop_
_entity.id
_entity.type
_entity.pdbx_description
1 polymer ?
#
loop_
_entity_poly.entity_id
_entity_poly.type
_entity_poly.pdbx_seq_one_letter_code
_entity_poly.pdbx_strand_id
1 'polypeptide(L)'
;MKAEDFRRVEAWLYSIPRLEIAIKNLQMELEKLDTKAASPPRWMSNLSGAPVTGGNLDSRQARWVEFMDEYPVRRAEIMQDIQDRLRQLQCFRRVMELLREENAQYAQLVRKKYLEKVQPDRVIWENHLFVSKATFYRMRIYVVEAFYECLPGQFPHRNAS
;
A
#
# COMPACT_ATOMS: atom_id res chain seq x y z
N MET A 1 10.52 -3.78 -23.00
CA MET A 1 9.21 -3.80 -22.31
C MET A 1 8.05 -3.46 -23.26
N LYS A 2 6.84 -4.03 -23.10
CA LYS A 2 5.64 -3.61 -23.89
C LYS A 2 5.12 -2.26 -23.40
N ALA A 3 4.44 -1.50 -24.26
CA ALA A 3 3.91 -0.17 -23.91
C ALA A 3 2.81 -0.21 -22.82
N GLU A 4 2.08 -1.32 -22.70
CA GLU A 4 1.11 -1.52 -21.62
C GLU A 4 1.80 -1.71 -20.27
N ASP A 5 2.81 -2.57 -20.22
CA ASP A 5 3.62 -2.81 -19.02
C ASP A 5 4.30 -1.54 -18.52
N PHE A 6 4.85 -0.75 -19.44
CA PHE A 6 5.44 0.55 -19.13
C PHE A 6 4.43 1.45 -18.39
N ARG A 7 3.21 1.58 -18.93
CA ARG A 7 2.14 2.40 -18.33
C ARG A 7 1.70 1.85 -16.97
N ARG A 8 1.66 0.53 -16.80
CA ARG A 8 1.34 -0.13 -15.52
C ARG A 8 2.36 0.20 -14.44
N VAL A 9 3.66 0.08 -14.75
CA VAL A 9 4.74 0.46 -13.81
C VAL A 9 4.64 1.93 -13.45
N GLU A 10 4.45 2.82 -14.43
CA GLU A 10 4.30 4.25 -14.13
C GLU A 10 3.10 4.54 -13.23
N ALA A 11 1.94 3.95 -13.52
CA ALA A 11 0.75 4.11 -12.70
C ALA A 11 1.00 3.62 -11.26
N TRP A 12 1.71 2.50 -11.10
CA TRP A 12 2.10 2.00 -9.79
C TRP A 12 3.05 2.94 -9.07
N LEU A 13 4.10 3.46 -9.73
CA LEU A 13 5.01 4.45 -9.16
C LEU A 13 4.30 5.73 -8.70
N TYR A 14 3.31 6.21 -9.48
CA TYR A 14 2.46 7.34 -9.08
C TYR A 14 1.55 7.06 -7.88
N SER A 15 1.30 5.78 -7.57
CA SER A 15 0.48 5.35 -6.45
C SER A 15 1.24 5.25 -5.12
N ILE A 16 2.58 5.17 -5.15
CA ILE A 16 3.42 4.96 -3.96
C ILE A 16 3.14 5.96 -2.82
N PRO A 17 3.01 7.29 -3.04
CA PRO A 17 2.69 8.20 -1.95
C PRO A 17 1.35 7.91 -1.26
N ARG A 18 0.38 7.34 -1.99
CA ARG A 18 -0.92 6.94 -1.43
C ARG A 18 -0.84 5.63 -0.66
N LEU A 19 0.13 4.78 -0.97
CA LEU A 19 0.34 3.50 -0.29
C LEU A 19 0.70 3.69 1.18
N GLU A 20 1.59 4.64 1.49
CA GLU A 20 1.98 4.97 2.87
C GLU A 20 0.79 5.48 3.69
N ILE A 21 -0.05 6.33 3.09
CA ILE A 21 -1.28 6.84 3.72
C ILE A 21 -2.26 5.69 3.96
N ALA A 22 -2.42 4.78 3.01
CA ALA A 22 -3.31 3.62 3.14
C ALA A 22 -2.88 2.70 4.29
N ILE A 23 -1.57 2.42 4.43
CA ILE A 23 -1.03 1.64 5.56
C ILE A 23 -1.38 2.32 6.89
N LYS A 24 -1.16 3.63 7.00
CA LYS A 24 -1.47 4.37 8.23
C LYS A 24 -2.96 4.30 8.57
N ASN A 25 -3.83 4.44 7.57
CA ASN A 25 -5.27 4.35 7.77
C ASN A 25 -5.71 2.96 8.24
N LEU A 26 -5.15 1.89 7.65
CA LEU A 26 -5.43 0.52 8.07
C LEU A 26 -4.93 0.25 9.50
N GLN A 27 -3.76 0.77 9.87
CA GLN A 27 -3.26 0.69 11.25
C GLN A 27 -4.19 1.37 12.24
N MET A 28 -4.72 2.56 11.89
CA MET A 28 -5.72 3.25 12.71
C MET A 28 -7.05 2.49 12.77
N GLU A 29 -7.46 1.83 11.68
CA GLU A 29 -8.65 0.98 11.68
C GLU A 29 -8.48 -0.23 12.61
N LEU A 30 -7.32 -0.89 12.54
CA LEU A 30 -6.95 -2.00 13.42
C LEU A 30 -6.96 -1.59 14.89
N GLU A 31 -6.37 -0.44 15.22
CA GLU A 31 -6.36 0.09 16.58
C GLU A 31 -7.78 0.36 17.10
N LYS A 32 -8.65 0.94 16.26
CA LYS A 32 -10.06 1.17 16.61
C LYS A 32 -10.81 -0.15 16.81
N LEU A 33 -10.54 -1.14 15.96
CA LEU A 33 -11.13 -2.47 16.04
C LEU A 33 -10.74 -3.17 17.35
N ASP A 34 -9.44 -3.19 17.66
CA ASP A 34 -8.88 -3.78 18.88
C ASP A 34 -9.40 -3.05 20.13
N THR A 35 -9.45 -1.71 20.11
CA THR A 35 -9.98 -0.88 21.21
C THR A 35 -11.46 -1.18 21.47
N LYS A 36 -12.25 -1.31 20.39
CA LYS A 36 -13.67 -1.65 20.48
C LYS A 36 -13.80 -3.03 21.13
N ALA A 37 -13.10 -4.07 20.64
CA ALA A 37 -13.16 -5.41 21.21
C ALA A 37 -12.71 -5.48 22.68
N ALA A 38 -11.67 -4.72 23.06
CA ALA A 38 -11.18 -4.67 24.43
C ALA A 38 -12.11 -3.91 25.41
N SER A 39 -13.00 -3.06 24.90
CA SER A 39 -13.85 -2.17 25.69
C SER A 39 -15.34 -2.51 25.51
N PRO A 40 -15.86 -3.53 26.19
CA PRO A 40 -17.27 -3.86 26.11
C PRO A 40 -18.16 -2.69 26.55
N PRO A 41 -19.29 -2.44 25.87
CA PRO A 41 -20.20 -1.36 26.22
C PRO A 41 -20.75 -1.49 27.64
N ARG A 42 -20.84 -0.37 28.36
CA ARG A 42 -21.31 -0.31 29.77
C ARG A 42 -22.73 -0.84 30.01
N TRP A 43 -23.55 -0.91 28.95
CA TRP A 43 -24.93 -1.43 29.02
C TRP A 43 -25.00 -2.97 28.94
N MET A 44 -23.86 -3.65 28.79
CA MET A 44 -23.80 -5.10 28.73
C MET A 44 -23.67 -5.67 30.13
N SER A 45 -24.77 -6.22 30.65
CA SER A 45 -24.82 -6.85 31.98
C SER A 45 -24.23 -8.27 31.98
N ASN A 46 -24.23 -8.98 30.84
CA ASN A 46 -23.67 -10.33 30.70
C ASN A 46 -22.86 -10.45 29.39
N LEU A 47 -21.53 -10.59 29.49
CA LEU A 47 -20.61 -10.73 28.34
C LEU A 47 -20.74 -12.07 27.60
N SER A 48 -21.38 -13.06 28.23
CA SER A 48 -21.53 -14.44 27.73
C SER A 48 -22.99 -14.88 27.62
N GLY A 49 -23.93 -13.96 27.84
CA GLY A 49 -25.37 -14.29 27.93
C GLY A 49 -25.98 -14.49 26.54
N ALA A 50 -26.57 -15.67 26.31
CA ALA A 50 -27.42 -15.93 25.15
C ALA A 50 -28.58 -14.91 25.10
N PRO A 51 -29.00 -14.46 23.90
CA PRO A 51 -30.05 -13.47 23.74
C PRO A 51 -31.36 -13.95 24.36
N VAL A 52 -31.98 -13.11 25.18
CA VAL A 52 -33.23 -13.43 25.89
C VAL A 52 -34.37 -12.88 25.06
N THR A 53 -34.91 -13.71 24.16
CA THR A 53 -36.01 -13.34 23.24
C THR A 53 -37.16 -12.62 23.95
N GLY A 54 -37.23 -11.30 23.80
CA GLY A 54 -38.38 -10.52 24.27
C GLY A 54 -38.08 -9.09 24.73
N GLY A 55 -37.65 -8.20 23.82
CA GLY A 55 -37.72 -6.75 24.03
C GLY A 55 -36.68 -5.96 23.21
N ASN A 56 -36.93 -4.66 22.97
CA ASN A 56 -36.05 -3.75 22.21
C ASN A 56 -34.57 -3.72 22.66
N LEU A 57 -34.26 -4.27 23.84
CA LEU A 57 -32.90 -4.44 24.39
C LEU A 57 -32.08 -5.52 23.69
N ASP A 58 -32.71 -6.53 23.05
CA ASP A 58 -32.03 -7.67 22.39
C ASP A 58 -31.15 -7.24 21.20
N SER A 59 -31.55 -6.20 20.48
CA SER A 59 -30.89 -5.81 19.22
C SER A 59 -29.45 -5.30 19.39
N ARG A 60 -29.12 -4.71 20.55
CA ARG A 60 -27.79 -4.15 20.81
C ARG A 60 -26.82 -5.23 21.28
N GLN A 61 -27.28 -6.14 22.13
CA GLN A 61 -26.49 -7.27 22.60
C GLN A 61 -26.18 -8.24 21.45
N ALA A 62 -27.17 -8.56 20.61
CA ALA A 62 -26.96 -9.37 19.41
C ALA A 62 -25.88 -8.79 18.49
N ARG A 63 -25.94 -7.49 18.17
CA ARG A 63 -24.93 -6.79 17.36
C ARG A 63 -23.53 -6.81 17.95
N TRP A 64 -23.41 -6.87 19.27
CA TRP A 64 -22.10 -6.97 19.91
C TRP A 64 -21.54 -8.40 19.83
N VAL A 65 -22.37 -9.41 20.06
CA VAL A 65 -21.98 -10.81 19.88
C VAL A 65 -21.56 -11.05 18.44
N GLU A 66 -22.37 -10.61 17.47
CA GLU A 66 -22.02 -10.62 16.03
C GLU A 66 -20.67 -9.94 15.77
N PHE A 67 -20.45 -8.76 16.36
CA PHE A 67 -19.16 -8.07 16.24
C PHE A 67 -17.99 -8.88 16.82
N MET A 68 -18.16 -9.53 17.98
CA MET A 68 -17.11 -10.34 18.60
C MET A 68 -16.84 -11.63 17.82
N ASP A 69 -17.86 -12.20 17.20
CA ASP A 69 -17.74 -13.36 16.31
C ASP A 69 -17.00 -13.01 15.01
N GLU A 70 -17.28 -11.83 14.43
CA GLU A 70 -16.63 -11.33 13.21
C GLU A 70 -15.23 -10.73 13.45
N TYR A 71 -14.97 -10.21 14.66
CA TYR A 71 -13.74 -9.54 15.04
C TYR A 71 -12.45 -10.27 14.61
N PRO A 72 -12.24 -11.56 14.93
CA PRO A 72 -10.99 -12.25 14.60
C PRO A 72 -10.75 -12.32 13.08
N VAL A 73 -11.82 -12.50 12.30
CA VAL A 73 -11.74 -12.56 10.83
C VAL A 73 -11.35 -11.20 10.28
N ARG A 74 -12.11 -10.16 10.64
CA ARG A 74 -11.87 -8.79 10.18
C ARG A 74 -10.48 -8.27 10.58
N ARG A 75 -10.03 -8.63 11.78
CA ARG A 75 -8.69 -8.31 12.27
C ARG A 75 -7.61 -8.95 11.39
N ALA A 76 -7.77 -10.23 11.05
CA ALA A 76 -6.84 -10.96 10.20
C ALA A 76 -6.78 -10.36 8.78
N GLU A 77 -7.93 -9.98 8.21
CA GLU A 77 -8.02 -9.32 6.90
C GLU A 77 -7.25 -7.98 6.89
N ILE A 78 -7.51 -7.09 7.86
CA ILE A 78 -6.82 -5.80 7.96
C ILE A 78 -5.30 -6.01 8.14
N MET A 79 -4.90 -6.99 8.96
CA MET A 79 -3.48 -7.31 9.14
C MET A 79 -2.84 -7.80 7.84
N GLN A 80 -3.53 -8.65 7.07
CA GLN A 80 -3.04 -9.15 5.80
C GLN A 80 -2.87 -8.00 4.78
N ASP A 81 -3.86 -7.11 4.69
CA ASP A 81 -3.79 -5.92 3.82
C ASP A 81 -2.62 -5.01 4.19
N ILE A 82 -2.36 -4.80 5.48
CA ILE A 82 -1.20 -4.04 5.96
C ILE A 82 0.10 -4.72 5.51
N GLN A 83 0.21 -6.04 5.71
CA GLN A 83 1.40 -6.80 5.34
C GLN A 83 1.66 -6.73 3.82
N ASP A 84 0.64 -6.88 3.00
CA ASP A 84 0.75 -6.82 1.55
C ASP A 84 1.27 -5.46 1.08
N ARG A 85 0.72 -4.38 1.64
CA ARG A 85 1.13 -3.02 1.32
C ARG A 85 2.54 -2.71 1.81
N LEU A 86 2.91 -3.20 3.00
CA LEU A 86 4.28 -3.08 3.52
C LEU A 86 5.29 -3.80 2.62
N ARG A 87 4.97 -5.00 2.14
CA ARG A 87 5.82 -5.73 1.18
C ARG A 87 6.02 -4.93 -0.11
N GLN A 88 4.96 -4.35 -0.66
CA GLN A 88 5.06 -3.49 -1.85
C GLN A 88 6.00 -2.30 -1.61
N LEU A 89 5.88 -1.65 -0.45
CA LEU A 89 6.73 -0.51 -0.09
C LEU A 89 8.20 -0.94 0.09
N GLN A 90 8.45 -2.12 0.67
CA GLN A 90 9.78 -2.69 0.80
C GLN A 90 10.42 -2.99 -0.56
N CYS A 91 9.68 -3.59 -1.50
CA CYS A 91 10.14 -3.79 -2.87
C CYS A 91 10.52 -2.47 -3.55
N PHE A 92 9.66 -1.45 -3.42
CA PHE A 92 9.95 -0.11 -3.93
C PHE A 92 11.25 0.47 -3.35
N ARG A 93 11.41 0.41 -2.01
CA ARG A 93 12.60 0.92 -1.33
C ARG A 93 13.87 0.19 -1.75
N ARG A 94 13.80 -1.14 -1.94
CA ARG A 94 14.92 -1.94 -2.40
C ARG A 94 15.40 -1.53 -3.79
N VAL A 95 14.48 -1.38 -4.76
CA VAL A 95 14.86 -0.93 -6.11
C VAL A 95 15.38 0.50 -6.09
N MET A 96 14.80 1.38 -5.28
CA MET A 96 15.31 2.73 -5.11
C MET A 96 16.76 2.75 -4.60
N GLU A 97 17.13 1.83 -3.71
CA GLU A 97 18.51 1.72 -3.22
C GLU A 97 19.45 1.21 -4.31
N LEU A 98 19.07 0.14 -5.02
CA LEU A 98 19.84 -0.40 -6.15
C LEU A 98 20.09 0.68 -7.22
N LEU A 99 19.04 1.43 -7.60
CA LEU A 99 19.17 2.53 -8.55
C LEU A 99 20.10 3.63 -8.03
N ARG A 100 20.11 3.91 -6.72
CA ARG A 100 20.98 4.92 -6.12
C ARG A 100 22.44 4.49 -6.13
N GLU A 101 22.70 3.23 -5.78
CA GLU A 101 24.04 2.63 -5.79
C GLU A 101 24.64 2.63 -7.20
N GLU A 102 23.81 2.31 -8.21
CA GLU A 102 24.24 2.32 -9.61
C GLU A 102 24.46 3.75 -10.14
N ASN A 103 23.48 4.63 -9.96
CA ASN A 103 23.57 6.03 -10.32
C ASN A 103 22.52 6.86 -9.58
N ALA A 104 22.97 7.74 -8.68
CA ALA A 104 22.10 8.63 -7.91
C ALA A 104 21.08 9.43 -8.76
N GLN A 105 21.39 9.74 -10.03
CA GLN A 105 20.47 10.42 -10.93
C GLN A 105 19.23 9.58 -11.27
N TYR A 106 19.30 8.24 -11.26
CA TYR A 106 18.13 7.37 -11.45
C TYR A 106 17.14 7.50 -10.30
N ALA A 107 17.62 7.40 -9.06
CA ALA A 107 16.80 7.60 -7.87
C ALA A 107 16.22 9.02 -7.83
N GLN A 108 17.00 10.03 -8.23
CA GLN A 108 16.52 11.41 -8.32
C GLN A 108 15.44 11.58 -9.39
N LEU A 109 15.56 10.91 -10.54
CA LEU A 109 14.52 10.89 -11.58
C LEU A 109 13.21 10.36 -11.01
N VAL A 110 13.25 9.21 -10.32
CA VAL A 110 12.05 8.59 -9.73
C VAL A 110 11.39 9.54 -8.75
N ARG A 111 12.17 10.13 -7.85
CA ARG A 111 11.71 11.08 -6.84
C ARG A 111 11.01 12.27 -7.48
N LYS A 112 11.65 12.93 -8.44
CA LYS A 112 11.11 14.14 -9.07
C LYS A 112 9.89 13.85 -9.95
N LYS A 113 9.94 12.77 -10.74
CA LYS A 113 8.88 12.47 -11.72
C LYS A 113 7.64 11.84 -11.08
N TYR A 114 7.80 10.87 -10.18
CA TYR A 114 6.69 10.04 -9.71
C TYR A 114 6.21 10.39 -8.30
N LEU A 115 7.12 10.78 -7.40
CA LEU A 115 6.77 11.11 -6.01
C LEU A 115 6.37 12.58 -5.88
N GLU A 116 7.24 13.49 -6.30
CA GLU A 116 7.02 14.94 -6.26
C GLU A 116 6.18 15.45 -7.43
N LYS A 117 6.05 14.64 -8.50
CA LYS A 117 5.21 14.91 -9.68
C LYS A 117 5.55 16.25 -10.35
N VAL A 118 6.85 16.57 -10.43
CA VAL A 118 7.34 17.77 -11.09
C VAL A 118 6.96 17.74 -12.57
N GLN A 119 6.35 18.83 -13.03
CA GLN A 119 5.96 19.03 -14.42
C GLN A 119 6.39 20.43 -14.89
N PRO A 120 6.72 20.60 -16.18
CA PRO A 120 6.88 19.56 -17.20
C PRO A 120 8.17 18.73 -17.01
N ASP A 121 8.27 17.55 -17.65
CA ASP A 121 9.49 16.70 -17.62
C ASP A 121 10.78 17.48 -17.94
N ARG A 122 10.67 18.55 -18.75
CA ARG A 122 11.78 19.47 -19.07
C ARG A 122 12.48 20.03 -17.84
N VAL A 123 11.70 20.43 -16.83
CA VAL A 123 12.23 20.95 -15.57
C VAL A 123 13.09 19.90 -14.87
N ILE A 124 12.75 18.61 -15.01
CA ILE A 124 13.49 17.53 -14.37
C ILE A 124 14.88 17.38 -14.99
N TRP A 125 14.97 17.28 -16.32
CA TRP A 125 16.27 17.05 -16.95
C TRP A 125 17.15 18.30 -16.98
N GLU A 126 16.58 19.51 -17.06
CA GLU A 126 17.35 20.77 -17.06
C GLU A 126 17.78 21.19 -15.65
N ASN A 127 16.88 21.11 -14.66
CA ASN A 127 17.10 21.75 -13.36
C ASN A 127 17.37 20.78 -12.19
N HIS A 128 17.17 19.48 -12.39
CA HIS A 128 17.39 18.48 -11.33
C HIS A 128 18.42 17.41 -11.68
N LEU A 129 18.47 16.97 -12.93
CA LEU A 129 19.40 15.94 -13.36
C LEU A 129 20.59 16.50 -14.15
N PHE A 130 20.44 17.68 -14.76
CA PHE A 130 21.44 18.31 -15.63
C PHE A 130 21.90 17.39 -16.77
N VAL A 131 20.94 16.77 -17.45
CA VAL A 131 21.17 15.83 -18.56
C VAL A 131 20.42 16.26 -19.82
N SER A 132 20.88 15.75 -20.97
CA SER A 132 20.15 15.96 -22.23
C SER A 132 18.78 15.28 -22.22
N LYS A 133 17.84 15.79 -23.04
CA LYS A 133 16.53 15.16 -23.27
C LYS A 133 16.67 13.68 -23.65
N ALA A 134 17.59 13.34 -24.54
CA ALA A 134 17.79 11.96 -24.99
C ALA A 134 18.29 11.05 -23.85
N THR A 135 19.17 11.55 -22.99
CA THR A 135 19.62 10.81 -21.80
C THR A 135 18.49 10.63 -20.81
N PHE A 136 17.69 11.67 -20.53
CA PHE A 136 16.53 11.57 -19.63
C PHE A 136 15.56 10.45 -20.03
N TYR A 137 15.16 10.37 -21.29
CA TYR A 137 14.22 9.33 -21.73
C TYR A 137 14.84 7.92 -21.70
N ARG A 138 16.14 7.77 -21.96
CA ARG A 138 16.85 6.50 -21.76
C ARG A 138 16.87 6.07 -20.30
N MET A 139 17.22 7.00 -19.41
CA MET A 139 17.18 6.77 -17.96
C MET A 139 15.77 6.40 -17.50
N ARG A 140 14.73 7.08 -18.00
CA ARG A 140 13.34 6.77 -17.65
C ARG A 140 12.98 5.34 -18.05
N ILE A 141 13.35 4.89 -19.25
CA ILE A 141 13.09 3.51 -19.69
C ILE A 141 13.77 2.53 -18.75
N TYR A 142 15.06 2.73 -18.50
CA TYR A 142 15.85 1.88 -17.60
C TYR A 142 15.23 1.78 -16.20
N VAL A 143 14.88 2.91 -15.60
CA VAL A 143 14.24 2.97 -14.28
C VAL A 143 12.91 2.20 -14.27
N VAL A 144 12.06 2.40 -15.28
CA VAL A 144 10.76 1.72 -15.35
C VAL A 144 10.96 0.21 -15.54
N GLU A 145 11.97 -0.22 -16.30
CA GLU A 145 12.33 -1.63 -16.44
C GLU A 145 12.85 -2.22 -15.12
N ALA A 146 13.64 -1.48 -14.35
CA ALA A 146 14.10 -1.92 -13.02
C ALA A 146 12.93 -2.14 -12.03
N PHE A 147 11.86 -1.36 -12.13
CA PHE A 147 10.66 -1.53 -11.32
C PHE A 147 9.68 -2.56 -11.86
N TYR A 148 9.81 -2.99 -13.13
CA TYR A 148 8.94 -4.00 -13.74
C TYR A 148 8.96 -5.31 -12.94
N GLU A 149 10.15 -5.74 -12.52
CA GLU A 149 10.33 -6.96 -11.72
C GLU A 149 9.77 -6.85 -10.29
N CYS A 150 9.37 -5.64 -9.86
CA CYS A 150 8.80 -5.40 -8.53
C CYS A 150 7.29 -5.17 -8.55
N LEU A 151 6.63 -5.34 -9.71
CA LEU A 151 5.19 -5.16 -9.80
C LEU A 151 4.43 -6.22 -8.99
N PRO A 152 3.59 -5.81 -8.03
CA PRO A 152 2.74 -6.76 -7.30
C PRO A 152 1.77 -7.44 -8.26
N GLY A 153 1.78 -8.77 -8.29
CA GLY A 153 0.88 -9.59 -9.11
C GLY A 153 1.35 -9.90 -10.54
N GLN A 154 2.56 -9.51 -10.96
CA GLN A 154 3.09 -9.85 -12.30
C GLN A 154 3.90 -11.16 -12.38
N PHE A 155 3.92 -11.98 -11.32
CA PHE A 155 4.45 -13.35 -11.40
C PHE A 155 3.46 -14.41 -10.91
N PRO A 156 2.39 -14.71 -11.68
CA PRO A 156 1.94 -16.08 -11.74
C PRO A 156 3.02 -16.89 -12.49
N HIS A 157 3.78 -17.70 -11.76
CA HIS A 157 4.71 -18.71 -12.31
C HIS A 157 5.85 -18.21 -13.22
N ARG A 158 6.98 -17.82 -12.63
CA ARG A 158 8.28 -17.97 -13.32
C ARG A 158 9.43 -18.40 -12.43
N ASN A 159 9.12 -19.19 -11.39
CA ASN A 159 10.05 -20.06 -10.66
C ASN A 159 9.32 -21.38 -10.38
N ALA A 160 9.03 -22.10 -11.46
CA ALA A 160 8.89 -23.55 -11.44
C ALA A 160 9.92 -24.04 -12.47
N SER A 161 11.17 -24.07 -12.01
CA SER A 161 12.32 -24.70 -12.67
C SER A 161 13.17 -25.31 -11.57
#